data_AF-A0A1N6MXH7-F1
#
_entry.id   AF-A0A1N6MXH7-F1
#
_cell.length_a   1.000
_cell.length_b   1.000
_cell.length_c   1.000
_cell.angle_alpha   90.00
_cell.angle_beta   90.00
_cell.angle_gamma   90.00
#
_symmetry.space_group_name_H-M   'P 1'
#
loop_
_entity.id
_entity.type
_entity.pdbx_description
1 polymer ?
#
loop_
_entity_poly.entity_id
_entity_poly.type
_entity_poly.pdbx_seq_one_letter_code
_entity_poly.pdbx_strand_id
1 'polypeptide(L)'
;MKSKKQHHEKTEIISGLNIFQVHSILKTMKIYANGKMQARVTVFIQAYDANKKPVLLSEDQLASIKLIDYITGKELSGKWSYNAKKNKYIHTPPDNLFSQTSYSLYEEQENKTVQHYTYWVTTHDVNTINISAQIILNNKKYNIQEGSKFNSYVTVVGDAPIHHTADSLTIEEQKDIKSGKYKSEVETYVDIINKTLASHTNYYKWSQSNYYIKLKKGYGYAIKDAYVWQTANDDDPSNIEFRRFSYLIDHDNLYLFFIWGTYQEENKYVGYPDITNNVIQPTGDTSPPLITATTASPQVHLDILNPGTGVVSVTKLCFQPPYAAFWGSEFSFKPYFYFHDEYGNKSNNIRIIMNKDNQSFHLIDA
;
A
#
# COMPACT_ATOMS: atom_id res chain seq x y z
N MET A 1 42.72 -36.66 -19.31
CA MET A 1 41.27 -36.52 -19.55
C MET A 1 40.53 -36.98 -18.29
N LYS A 2 39.94 -36.04 -17.54
CA LYS A 2 39.16 -36.35 -16.33
C LYS A 2 37.73 -36.74 -16.75
N SER A 3 37.34 -37.96 -16.44
CA SER A 3 36.00 -38.49 -16.66
C SER A 3 34.99 -37.75 -15.76
N LYS A 4 34.00 -37.09 -16.38
CA LYS A 4 32.83 -36.54 -15.69
C LYS A 4 31.90 -37.71 -15.34
N LYS A 5 31.81 -38.04 -14.04
CA LYS A 5 30.72 -38.85 -13.50
C LYS A 5 29.42 -38.07 -13.69
N GLN A 6 28.55 -38.54 -14.59
CA GLN A 6 27.13 -38.19 -14.57
C GLN A 6 26.52 -38.82 -13.30
N HIS A 7 26.15 -37.98 -12.34
CA HIS A 7 25.21 -38.37 -11.30
C HIS A 7 23.84 -38.52 -11.98
N HIS A 8 23.45 -39.75 -12.31
CA HIS A 8 22.04 -40.07 -12.49
C HIS A 8 21.40 -39.95 -11.10
N GLU A 9 20.63 -38.88 -10.87
CA GLU A 9 19.63 -38.88 -9.81
C GLU A 9 18.69 -40.04 -10.08
N LYS A 10 18.84 -41.09 -9.27
CA LYS A 10 17.97 -42.24 -9.28
C LYS A 10 16.61 -41.74 -8.79
N THR A 11 15.69 -41.46 -9.71
CA THR A 11 14.31 -41.10 -9.36
C THR A 11 13.73 -42.29 -8.60
N GLU A 12 13.63 -42.18 -7.27
CA GLU A 12 13.10 -43.26 -6.46
C GLU A 12 11.65 -43.52 -6.88
N ILE A 13 11.34 -44.78 -7.20
CA ILE A 13 10.02 -45.17 -7.68
C ILE A 13 9.05 -45.13 -6.49
N ILE A 14 8.33 -44.01 -6.36
CA ILE A 14 7.26 -43.85 -5.38
C ILE A 14 6.14 -44.85 -5.68
N SER A 15 5.87 -45.72 -4.71
CA SER A 15 4.85 -46.77 -4.79
C SER A 15 3.56 -46.43 -4.03
N GLY A 16 3.60 -45.43 -3.15
CA GLY A 16 2.41 -44.90 -2.51
C GLY A 16 2.66 -43.87 -1.43
N LEU A 17 1.59 -43.52 -0.71
CA LEU A 17 1.58 -42.55 0.39
C LEU A 17 1.13 -43.23 1.68
N ASN A 18 1.83 -42.96 2.78
CA ASN A 18 1.44 -43.34 4.14
C ASN A 18 0.67 -42.21 4.82
N ILE A 19 1.14 -40.97 4.64
CA ILE A 19 0.49 -39.75 5.14
C ILE A 19 0.16 -38.89 3.93
N PHE A 20 -1.08 -38.41 3.89
CA PHE A 20 -1.51 -37.34 3.00
C PHE A 20 -2.69 -36.64 3.66
N GLN A 21 -2.44 -35.48 4.27
CA GLN A 21 -3.40 -34.79 5.14
C GLN A 21 -3.30 -33.28 4.96
N VAL A 22 -4.41 -32.57 5.17
CA VAL A 22 -4.48 -31.11 5.13
C VAL A 22 -4.73 -30.57 6.53
N HIS A 23 -4.04 -29.49 6.87
CA HIS A 23 -4.00 -28.92 8.20
C HIS A 23 -3.98 -27.39 8.15
N SER A 24 -4.54 -26.79 9.19
CA SER A 24 -4.55 -25.35 9.41
C SER A 24 -4.53 -25.02 10.90
N ILE A 25 -4.10 -23.80 11.23
CA ILE A 25 -3.99 -23.30 12.61
C ILE A 25 -5.30 -23.51 13.38
N LEU A 26 -6.42 -23.27 12.70
CA LEU A 26 -7.76 -23.46 13.23
C LEU A 26 -8.52 -24.47 12.37
N LYS A 27 -9.38 -25.26 12.99
CA LYS A 27 -10.28 -26.19 12.29
C LYS A 27 -11.16 -25.47 11.26
N THR A 28 -11.57 -24.25 11.59
CA THR A 28 -12.30 -23.35 10.70
C THR A 28 -11.59 -22.01 10.67
N MET A 29 -11.19 -21.58 9.47
CA MET A 29 -10.60 -20.27 9.23
C MET A 29 -11.64 -19.35 8.61
N LYS A 30 -11.63 -18.08 9.02
CA LYS A 30 -12.45 -17.03 8.41
C LYS A 30 -11.54 -16.06 7.68
N ILE A 31 -11.93 -15.66 6.48
CA ILE A 31 -11.26 -14.63 5.70
C ILE A 31 -12.31 -13.74 5.05
N TYR A 32 -12.00 -12.45 4.83
CA TYR A 32 -12.86 -11.62 4.01
C TYR A 32 -12.76 -12.02 2.53
N ALA A 33 -13.90 -12.09 1.86
CA ALA A 33 -14.02 -12.40 0.44
C ALA A 33 -13.60 -11.21 -0.46
N ASN A 34 -12.44 -10.62 -0.18
CA ASN A 34 -11.90 -9.42 -0.82
C ASN A 34 -10.72 -9.72 -1.77
N GLY A 35 -10.43 -11.00 -2.01
CA GLY A 35 -9.32 -11.44 -2.85
C GLY A 35 -7.93 -11.25 -2.25
N LYS A 36 -7.80 -10.62 -1.09
CA LYS A 36 -6.53 -10.22 -0.46
C LYS A 36 -6.27 -10.88 0.87
N MET A 37 -7.26 -11.05 1.74
CA MET A 37 -7.08 -11.82 2.98
C MET A 37 -6.81 -13.27 2.62
N GLN A 38 -5.80 -13.88 3.24
CA GLN A 38 -5.40 -15.26 2.95
C GLN A 38 -5.53 -16.16 4.18
N ALA A 39 -5.93 -17.40 3.95
CA ALA A 39 -5.92 -18.49 4.91
C ALA A 39 -4.74 -19.42 4.63
N ARG A 40 -3.99 -19.80 5.67
CA ARG A 40 -2.87 -20.75 5.56
C ARG A 40 -3.39 -22.19 5.55
N VAL A 41 -3.06 -22.94 4.51
CA VAL A 41 -3.38 -24.36 4.37
C VAL A 41 -2.09 -25.13 4.15
N THR A 42 -1.77 -26.06 5.04
CA THR A 42 -0.55 -26.87 4.95
C THR A 42 -0.91 -28.32 4.66
N VAL A 43 -0.29 -28.88 3.62
CA VAL A 43 -0.42 -30.29 3.25
C VAL A 43 0.76 -31.05 3.81
N PHE A 44 0.51 -32.09 4.58
CA PHE A 44 1.51 -33.02 5.10
C PHE A 44 1.50 -34.30 4.27
N ILE A 45 2.69 -34.78 3.88
CA ILE A 45 2.83 -35.92 2.99
C ILE A 45 4.03 -36.79 3.36
N GLN A 46 3.85 -38.10 3.30
CA GLN A 46 4.91 -39.10 3.47
C GLN A 46 4.74 -40.17 2.39
N ALA A 47 5.71 -40.24 1.48
CA ALA A 47 5.74 -41.22 0.40
C ALA A 47 6.55 -42.46 0.80
N TYR A 48 6.33 -43.57 0.10
CA TYR A 48 7.10 -44.81 0.27
C TYR A 48 7.42 -45.51 -1.06
N ASP A 49 8.52 -46.27 -1.09
CA ASP A 49 8.96 -47.09 -2.24
C ASP A 49 8.31 -48.49 -2.27
N ALA A 50 8.69 -49.32 -3.26
CA ALA A 50 8.15 -50.67 -3.39
C ALA A 50 8.40 -51.56 -2.15
N ASN A 51 9.43 -51.25 -1.35
CA ASN A 51 9.81 -51.96 -0.13
C ASN A 51 9.18 -51.37 1.13
N LYS A 52 8.21 -50.45 0.99
CA LYS A 52 7.58 -49.71 2.10
C LYS A 52 8.54 -48.83 2.90
N LYS A 53 9.70 -48.48 2.34
CA LYS A 53 10.63 -47.52 2.95
C LYS A 53 10.18 -46.10 2.64
N PRO A 54 10.20 -45.17 3.61
CA PRO A 54 9.89 -43.78 3.35
C PRO A 54 10.84 -43.16 2.32
N VAL A 55 10.31 -42.38 1.39
CA VAL A 55 11.07 -41.64 0.38
C VAL A 55 10.62 -40.18 0.34
N LEU A 56 11.55 -39.29 0.01
CA LEU A 56 11.26 -37.87 -0.13
C LEU A 56 10.80 -37.55 -1.55
N LEU A 57 9.75 -36.76 -1.64
CA LEU A 57 9.32 -36.13 -2.89
C LEU A 57 10.26 -34.98 -3.24
N SER A 58 10.51 -34.79 -4.54
CA SER A 58 11.21 -33.60 -5.02
C SER A 58 10.37 -32.33 -4.82
N GLU A 59 11.01 -31.16 -4.91
CA GLU A 59 10.31 -29.88 -4.84
C GLU A 59 9.22 -29.76 -5.91
N ASP A 60 9.49 -30.19 -7.14
CA ASP A 60 8.52 -30.21 -8.24
C ASP A 60 7.33 -31.12 -7.95
N GLN A 61 7.58 -32.27 -7.34
CA GLN A 61 6.50 -33.19 -6.93
C GLN A 61 5.64 -32.58 -5.83
N LEU A 62 6.24 -31.92 -4.83
CA LEU A 62 5.48 -31.21 -3.79
C LEU A 62 4.70 -30.02 -4.37
N ALA A 63 5.31 -29.24 -5.27
CA ALA A 63 4.65 -28.11 -5.94
C ALA A 63 3.52 -28.56 -6.89
N SER A 64 3.51 -29.83 -7.31
CA SER A 64 2.42 -30.41 -8.11
C SER A 64 1.14 -30.71 -7.31
N ILE A 65 1.17 -30.59 -5.98
CA ILE A 65 0.00 -30.75 -5.13
C ILE A 65 -1.05 -29.70 -5.52
N LYS A 66 -2.29 -30.13 -5.74
CA LYS A 66 -3.42 -29.25 -6.02
C LYS A 66 -4.35 -29.19 -4.82
N LEU A 67 -4.81 -28.00 -4.48
CA LEU A 67 -5.91 -27.86 -3.54
C LEU A 67 -7.23 -28.11 -4.27
N ILE A 68 -8.08 -28.92 -3.67
CA ILE A 68 -9.36 -29.35 -4.23
C ILE A 68 -10.48 -29.05 -3.23
N ASP A 69 -11.71 -28.93 -3.74
CA ASP A 69 -12.90 -29.03 -2.92
C ASP A 69 -13.05 -30.48 -2.43
N TYR A 70 -13.19 -30.66 -1.12
CA TYR A 70 -13.21 -31.97 -0.46
C TYR A 70 -14.39 -32.84 -0.94
N ILE A 71 -15.55 -32.22 -1.19
CA ILE A 71 -16.79 -32.92 -1.56
C ILE A 71 -16.79 -33.29 -3.04
N THR A 72 -16.48 -32.34 -3.91
CA THR A 72 -16.59 -32.50 -5.37
C THR A 72 -15.31 -33.03 -6.02
N GLY A 73 -14.16 -32.89 -5.36
CA GLY A 73 -12.85 -33.29 -5.88
C GLY A 73 -12.29 -32.43 -6.99
N LYS A 74 -12.97 -31.32 -7.31
CA LYS A 74 -12.55 -30.35 -8.31
C LYS A 74 -11.46 -29.46 -7.72
N GLU A 75 -10.46 -29.14 -8.52
CA GLU A 75 -9.43 -28.16 -8.17
C GLU A 75 -10.07 -26.80 -7.86
N LEU A 76 -9.57 -26.14 -6.81
CA LEU A 76 -10.01 -24.81 -6.47
C LEU A 76 -9.71 -23.85 -7.62
N SER A 77 -10.74 -23.19 -8.12
CA SER A 77 -10.65 -22.29 -9.26
C SER A 77 -11.79 -21.26 -9.24
N GLY A 78 -11.68 -20.24 -10.08
CA GLY A 78 -12.67 -19.17 -10.17
C GLY A 78 -12.61 -18.24 -8.97
N LYS A 79 -13.68 -18.22 -8.16
CA LYS A 79 -13.78 -17.30 -7.01
C LYS A 79 -12.88 -17.69 -5.84
N TRP A 80 -12.48 -18.97 -5.75
CA TRP A 80 -11.48 -19.46 -4.82
C TRP A 80 -10.15 -19.65 -5.56
N SER A 81 -9.06 -19.21 -4.94
CA SER A 81 -7.71 -19.39 -5.49
C SER A 81 -6.69 -19.59 -4.39
N TYR A 82 -5.54 -20.16 -4.76
CA TYR A 82 -4.45 -20.42 -3.84
C TYR A 82 -3.10 -20.23 -4.51
N ASN A 83 -2.08 -19.91 -3.72
CA ASN A 83 -0.70 -19.81 -4.19
C ASN A 83 0.28 -20.19 -3.06
N ALA A 84 1.55 -20.38 -3.37
CA ALA A 84 2.58 -20.67 -2.37
C ALA A 84 3.08 -19.41 -1.61
N LYS A 85 2.67 -18.21 -2.04
CA LYS A 85 3.24 -16.93 -1.57
C LYS A 85 2.29 -16.17 -0.63
N LYS A 86 2.73 -16.04 0.62
CA LYS A 86 2.11 -15.14 1.60
C LYS A 86 2.15 -13.70 1.09
N ASN A 87 1.05 -12.96 1.24
CA ASN A 87 1.01 -11.53 0.93
C ASN A 87 1.21 -10.65 2.20
N LYS A 88 1.01 -9.34 2.05
CA LYS A 88 1.33 -8.33 3.08
C LYS A 88 0.20 -8.04 4.09
N TYR A 89 -0.99 -8.62 3.91
CA TYR A 89 -2.16 -8.36 4.76
C TYR A 89 -2.18 -9.31 5.97
N ILE A 90 -2.98 -8.97 6.99
CA ILE A 90 -3.20 -9.82 8.16
C ILE A 90 -4.05 -11.04 7.76
N HIS A 91 -3.70 -12.21 8.29
CA HIS A 91 -4.32 -13.50 7.95
C HIS A 91 -5.10 -14.13 9.11
N THR A 92 -5.02 -13.53 10.30
CA THR A 92 -5.69 -14.02 11.50
C THR A 92 -6.87 -13.11 11.82
N PRO A 93 -8.11 -13.63 11.85
CA PRO A 93 -9.28 -12.86 12.24
C PRO A 93 -9.10 -12.23 13.64
N PRO A 94 -9.65 -11.03 13.87
CA PRO A 94 -9.52 -10.33 15.14
C PRO A 94 -10.22 -11.06 16.31
N ASP A 95 -11.26 -11.84 16.02
CA ASP A 95 -11.98 -12.64 17.03
C ASP A 95 -11.17 -13.86 17.53
N ASN A 96 -10.03 -14.17 16.89
CA ASN A 96 -9.14 -15.27 17.28
C ASN A 96 -7.96 -14.75 18.10
N LEU A 97 -8.24 -14.17 19.27
CA LEU A 97 -7.24 -13.86 20.30
C LEU A 97 -6.67 -15.11 21.00
N PHE A 98 -7.25 -16.28 20.75
CA PHE A 98 -6.78 -17.56 21.28
C PHE A 98 -6.27 -18.46 20.16
N SER A 99 -4.94 -18.49 20.01
CA SER A 99 -4.11 -19.65 19.63
C SER A 99 -2.83 -19.17 18.92
N GLN A 100 -1.92 -18.57 19.70
CA GLN A 100 -0.49 -18.70 19.38
C GLN A 100 0.10 -20.01 19.95
N THR A 101 -0.74 -20.89 20.47
CA THR A 101 -0.34 -22.12 21.16
C THR A 101 -1.05 -23.32 20.56
N SER A 102 -0.66 -23.73 19.34
CA SER A 102 -0.74 -25.14 18.92
C SER A 102 -0.21 -25.38 17.50
N TYR A 103 1.04 -25.06 17.18
CA TYR A 103 1.68 -25.64 15.99
C TYR A 103 3.15 -25.97 16.27
N SER A 104 3.36 -26.78 17.32
CA SER A 104 4.68 -27.37 17.60
C SER A 104 4.69 -28.90 17.42
N LEU A 105 3.53 -29.58 17.37
CA LEU A 105 3.51 -31.05 17.40
C LEU A 105 4.12 -31.76 16.17
N TYR A 106 4.14 -31.12 14.99
CA TYR A 106 4.79 -31.68 13.79
C TYR A 106 6.04 -30.93 13.32
N GLU A 107 6.27 -29.69 13.77
CA GLU A 107 7.53 -28.97 13.52
C GLU A 107 8.61 -29.37 14.56
N GLU A 108 8.23 -29.80 15.78
CA GLU A 108 9.19 -30.28 16.80
C GLU A 108 9.47 -31.79 16.73
N GLN A 109 8.70 -32.57 15.97
CA GLN A 109 9.11 -33.94 15.65
C GLN A 109 10.02 -33.91 14.42
N GLU A 110 11.32 -34.14 14.64
CA GLU A 110 12.32 -34.45 13.59
C GLU A 110 11.99 -35.76 12.83
N ASN A 111 10.74 -35.98 12.42
CA ASN A 111 10.43 -37.05 11.49
C ASN A 111 10.84 -36.59 10.08
N LYS A 112 12.14 -36.72 9.78
CA LYS A 112 12.78 -36.36 8.50
C LYS A 112 12.13 -36.99 7.26
N THR A 113 11.14 -37.86 7.44
CA THR A 113 10.44 -38.55 6.35
C THR A 113 9.07 -37.93 6.01
N VAL A 114 8.52 -37.04 6.84
CA VAL A 114 7.27 -36.32 6.55
C VAL A 114 7.61 -34.94 6.00
N GLN A 115 7.16 -34.66 4.78
CA GLN A 115 7.32 -33.36 4.14
C GLN A 115 6.02 -32.55 4.27
N HIS A 116 6.12 -31.24 4.12
CA HIS A 116 4.97 -30.37 4.08
C HIS A 116 5.08 -29.35 2.94
N TYR A 117 3.93 -28.89 2.45
CA TYR A 117 3.84 -27.80 1.49
C TYR A 117 2.71 -26.85 1.88
N THR A 118 2.98 -25.55 1.91
CA THR A 118 2.03 -24.55 2.40
C THR A 118 1.47 -23.71 1.26
N TYR A 119 0.15 -23.57 1.27
CA TYR A 119 -0.63 -22.72 0.40
C TYR A 119 -1.32 -21.60 1.17
N TRP A 120 -1.55 -20.50 0.47
CA TRP A 120 -2.29 -19.33 0.92
C TRP A 120 -3.54 -19.20 0.06
N VAL A 121 -4.69 -19.49 0.66
CA VAL A 121 -5.99 -19.51 -0.01
C VAL A 121 -6.69 -18.17 0.17
N THR A 122 -7.28 -17.64 -0.89
CA THR A 122 -8.06 -16.40 -0.89
C THR A 122 -9.35 -16.59 -1.69
N THR A 123 -10.35 -15.75 -1.44
CA THR A 123 -11.67 -15.84 -2.10
C THR A 123 -12.26 -14.48 -2.44
N HIS A 124 -13.12 -14.46 -3.46
CA HIS A 124 -14.10 -13.39 -3.75
C HIS A 124 -15.54 -13.87 -3.54
N ASP A 125 -15.74 -15.07 -3.01
CA ASP A 125 -17.07 -15.64 -2.75
C ASP A 125 -17.41 -15.61 -1.26
N VAL A 126 -18.62 -15.17 -0.95
CA VAL A 126 -19.16 -15.20 0.42
C VAL A 126 -19.82 -16.55 0.63
N ASN A 127 -19.01 -17.58 0.88
CA ASN A 127 -19.46 -18.93 1.19
C ASN A 127 -18.44 -19.71 2.00
N THR A 128 -18.80 -20.93 2.37
CA THR A 128 -17.92 -21.88 3.07
C THR A 128 -17.46 -22.94 2.10
N ILE A 129 -16.18 -23.31 2.17
CA ILE A 129 -15.60 -24.42 1.43
C ILE A 129 -14.79 -25.34 2.35
N ASN A 130 -14.83 -26.64 2.06
CA ASN A 130 -13.94 -27.62 2.69
C ASN A 130 -12.80 -27.90 1.71
N ILE A 131 -11.59 -27.50 2.08
CA ILE A 131 -10.41 -27.61 1.24
C ILE A 131 -9.64 -28.87 1.59
N SER A 132 -9.22 -29.57 0.54
CA SER A 132 -8.44 -30.78 0.62
C SER A 132 -7.31 -30.75 -0.42
N ALA A 133 -6.60 -31.88 -0.59
CA ALA A 133 -5.48 -31.95 -1.53
C ALA A 133 -5.54 -33.18 -2.46
N GLN A 134 -4.90 -33.01 -3.61
CA GLN A 134 -4.68 -34.01 -4.63
C GLN A 134 -3.23 -33.95 -5.12
N ILE A 135 -2.66 -35.10 -5.43
CA ILE A 135 -1.35 -35.19 -6.08
C ILE A 135 -1.34 -36.36 -7.05
N ILE A 136 -0.63 -36.23 -8.16
CA ILE A 136 -0.39 -37.30 -9.12
C ILE A 136 1.10 -37.67 -9.04
N LEU A 137 1.39 -38.90 -8.64
CA LEU A 137 2.75 -39.43 -8.56
C LEU A 137 2.83 -40.69 -9.40
N ASN A 138 3.77 -40.77 -10.34
CA ASN A 138 3.95 -41.92 -11.24
C ASN A 138 2.64 -42.33 -11.94
N ASN A 139 1.91 -41.35 -12.49
CA ASN A 139 0.60 -41.51 -13.13
C ASN A 139 -0.52 -42.07 -12.23
N LYS A 140 -0.28 -42.16 -10.92
CA LYS A 140 -1.28 -42.57 -9.94
C LYS A 140 -1.80 -41.36 -9.18
N LYS A 141 -3.12 -41.21 -9.17
CA LYS A 141 -3.83 -40.14 -8.49
C LYS A 141 -4.06 -40.48 -7.01
N TYR A 142 -3.69 -39.56 -6.13
CA TYR A 142 -3.98 -39.62 -4.70
C TYR A 142 -4.83 -38.41 -4.35
N ASN A 143 -5.97 -38.66 -3.71
CA ASN A 143 -6.88 -37.62 -3.25
C ASN A 143 -7.14 -37.81 -1.75
N ILE A 144 -7.41 -36.70 -1.09
CA ILE A 144 -7.96 -36.68 0.26
C ILE A 144 -9.44 -36.27 0.12
N GLN A 145 -10.34 -37.25 0.19
CA GLN A 145 -11.78 -37.04 0.01
C GLN A 145 -12.59 -38.00 0.87
N GLU A 146 -13.88 -37.70 1.02
CA GLU A 146 -14.83 -38.60 1.69
C GLU A 146 -14.80 -39.99 1.05
N GLY A 147 -14.70 -41.04 1.88
CA GLY A 147 -14.62 -42.43 1.45
C GLY A 147 -13.27 -42.87 0.85
N SER A 148 -12.28 -41.98 0.73
CA SER A 148 -10.93 -42.35 0.28
C SER A 148 -10.03 -42.83 1.42
N LYS A 149 -8.87 -43.40 1.10
CA LYS A 149 -7.84 -43.80 2.09
C LYS A 149 -7.45 -42.64 3.02
N PHE A 150 -7.49 -41.41 2.52
CA PHE A 150 -7.10 -40.22 3.25
C PHE A 150 -8.33 -39.35 3.50
N ASN A 151 -8.65 -39.11 4.78
CA ASN A 151 -9.79 -38.29 5.14
C ASN A 151 -9.35 -37.14 6.04
N SER A 152 -9.22 -35.96 5.45
CA SER A 152 -8.80 -34.73 6.13
C SER A 152 -9.21 -33.54 5.27
N TYR A 153 -9.66 -32.47 5.90
CA TYR A 153 -9.98 -31.23 5.23
C TYR A 153 -9.85 -30.07 6.22
N VAL A 154 -9.77 -28.87 5.68
CA VAL A 154 -9.85 -27.62 6.46
C VAL A 154 -11.04 -26.81 5.96
N THR A 155 -11.81 -26.23 6.88
CA THR A 155 -12.95 -25.40 6.51
C THR A 155 -12.50 -23.94 6.41
N VAL A 156 -12.78 -23.30 5.28
CA VAL A 156 -12.55 -21.87 5.08
C VAL A 156 -13.88 -21.18 4.79
N VAL A 157 -14.17 -20.14 5.57
CA VAL A 157 -15.36 -19.30 5.42
C VAL A 157 -14.94 -17.96 4.82
N GLY A 158 -15.50 -17.61 3.67
CA GLY A 158 -15.42 -16.28 3.08
C GLY A 158 -16.52 -15.40 3.66
N ASP A 159 -16.15 -14.46 4.53
CA ASP A 159 -17.06 -13.45 5.08
C ASP A 159 -17.19 -12.26 4.10
N ALA A 160 -18.31 -11.54 4.17
CA ALA A 160 -18.50 -10.34 3.36
C ALA A 160 -17.41 -9.29 3.65
N PRO A 161 -16.78 -8.69 2.62
CA PRO A 161 -15.81 -7.63 2.83
C PRO A 161 -16.38 -6.45 3.61
N ILE A 162 -15.53 -5.78 4.38
CA ILE A 162 -15.91 -4.52 5.02
C ILE A 162 -15.89 -3.42 3.96
N HIS A 163 -16.99 -2.67 3.87
CA HIS A 163 -17.11 -1.55 2.95
C HIS A 163 -16.83 -0.23 3.69
N HIS A 164 -15.75 0.45 3.29
CA HIS A 164 -15.37 1.75 3.85
C HIS A 164 -15.78 2.89 2.91
N THR A 165 -16.38 3.94 3.48
CA THR A 165 -16.89 5.12 2.76
C THR A 165 -16.25 6.39 3.33
N ALA A 166 -16.51 7.56 2.74
CA ALA A 166 -16.03 8.82 3.32
C ALA A 166 -16.55 9.03 4.75
N ASP A 167 -17.79 8.59 5.04
CA ASP A 167 -18.41 8.71 6.35
C ASP A 167 -17.76 7.83 7.43
N SER A 168 -17.03 6.77 7.05
CA SER A 168 -16.29 5.95 8.01
C SER A 168 -14.99 6.60 8.48
N LEU A 169 -14.62 7.75 7.91
CA LEU A 169 -13.35 8.42 8.17
C LEU A 169 -13.47 9.63 9.10
N THR A 170 -12.39 9.91 9.82
CA THR A 170 -12.18 11.12 10.60
C THR A 170 -10.88 11.79 10.17
N ILE A 171 -10.83 13.12 10.28
CA ILE A 171 -9.65 13.92 9.99
C ILE A 171 -9.11 14.45 11.32
N GLU A 172 -7.88 14.09 11.66
CA GLU A 172 -7.16 14.66 12.80
C GLU A 172 -6.17 15.71 12.27
N GLU A 173 -6.31 16.96 12.71
CA GLU A 173 -5.41 18.05 12.36
C GLU A 173 -4.32 18.23 13.41
N GLN A 174 -3.07 18.37 12.96
CA GLN A 174 -1.94 18.81 13.76
C GLN A 174 -1.38 20.10 13.17
N LYS A 175 -1.62 21.21 13.87
CA LYS A 175 -1.24 22.56 13.44
C LYS A 175 0.21 22.88 13.79
N ASP A 176 0.83 23.70 12.93
CA ASP A 176 2.12 24.35 13.17
C ASP A 176 3.25 23.41 13.62
N ILE A 177 3.26 22.20 13.07
CA ILE A 177 4.23 21.15 13.45
C ILE A 177 5.67 21.49 13.03
N LYS A 178 5.84 22.33 12.01
CA LYS A 178 7.13 22.84 11.53
C LYS A 178 6.93 24.23 10.95
N SER A 179 7.94 25.08 11.07
CA SER A 179 7.94 26.41 10.47
C SER A 179 9.37 26.84 10.16
N GLY A 180 9.50 27.88 9.34
CA GLY A 180 10.80 28.40 8.96
C GLY A 180 10.70 29.67 8.15
N LYS A 181 11.75 29.95 7.38
CA LYS A 181 11.77 31.02 6.40
C LYS A 181 12.11 30.49 5.02
N TYR A 182 11.57 31.12 3.99
CA TYR A 182 11.86 30.84 2.59
C TYR A 182 12.45 32.09 1.92
N LYS A 183 13.18 31.89 0.83
CA LYS A 183 13.94 32.93 0.13
C LYS A 183 13.04 33.71 -0.82
N SER A 184 13.23 35.03 -0.88
CA SER A 184 12.78 35.87 -1.98
C SER A 184 13.91 36.78 -2.42
N GLU A 185 14.18 36.78 -3.72
CA GLU A 185 15.20 37.61 -4.35
C GLU A 185 14.54 38.81 -5.02
N VAL A 186 15.10 39.99 -4.80
CA VAL A 186 14.63 41.22 -5.42
C VAL A 186 15.78 41.81 -6.22
N GLU A 187 15.59 41.89 -7.53
CA GLU A 187 16.55 42.46 -8.46
C GLU A 187 15.95 43.68 -9.14
N THR A 188 16.70 44.78 -9.16
CA THR A 188 16.33 45.97 -9.93
C THR A 188 17.32 46.15 -11.05
N TYR A 189 16.84 46.22 -12.29
CA TYR A 189 17.66 46.34 -13.48
C TYR A 189 17.05 47.28 -14.52
N VAL A 190 17.89 47.72 -15.45
CA VAL A 190 17.46 48.47 -16.63
C VAL A 190 17.30 47.50 -17.79
N ASP A 191 16.05 47.33 -18.26
CA ASP A 191 15.68 46.29 -19.23
C ASP A 191 16.46 46.37 -20.55
N ILE A 192 16.51 47.57 -21.14
CA ILE A 192 17.10 47.82 -22.47
C ILE A 192 18.60 47.50 -22.53
N ILE A 193 19.30 47.59 -21.38
CA ILE A 193 20.75 47.34 -21.29
C ILE A 193 21.10 46.13 -20.43
N ASN A 194 20.09 45.36 -19.98
CA ASN A 194 20.22 44.21 -19.08
C ASN A 194 21.22 44.42 -17.92
N LYS A 195 21.17 45.60 -17.29
CA LYS A 195 22.12 45.98 -16.24
C LYS A 195 21.44 45.95 -14.88
N THR A 196 21.85 45.02 -14.01
CA THR A 196 21.45 44.98 -12.61
C THR A 196 22.05 46.15 -11.84
N LEU A 197 21.19 46.93 -11.19
CA LEU A 197 21.55 48.08 -10.36
C LEU A 197 21.62 47.72 -8.88
N ALA A 198 20.72 46.85 -8.43
CA ALA A 198 20.67 46.36 -7.06
C ALA A 198 20.10 44.94 -7.02
N SER A 199 20.60 44.13 -6.10
CA SER A 199 20.06 42.80 -5.80
C SER A 199 20.12 42.60 -4.28
N HIS A 200 19.03 42.14 -3.68
CA HIS A 200 18.98 41.78 -2.26
C HIS A 200 18.07 40.57 -2.04
N THR A 201 18.30 39.87 -0.92
CA THR A 201 17.53 38.70 -0.53
C THR A 201 16.73 39.00 0.73
N ASN A 202 15.41 38.78 0.66
CA ASN A 202 14.49 38.81 1.77
C ASN A 202 14.12 37.39 2.20
N TYR A 203 13.69 37.24 3.46
CA TYR A 203 13.29 35.96 4.03
C TYR A 203 11.93 36.08 4.69
N TYR A 204 10.95 35.34 4.18
CA TYR A 204 9.56 35.37 4.61
C TYR A 204 9.17 34.08 5.32
N LYS A 205 8.17 34.12 6.20
CA LYS A 205 7.82 32.96 7.03
C LYS A 205 7.05 31.90 6.23
N TRP A 206 7.20 30.66 6.66
CA TRP A 206 6.30 29.58 6.27
C TRP A 206 5.95 28.70 7.47
N SER A 207 4.82 28.00 7.41
CA SER A 207 4.39 27.01 8.41
C SER A 207 3.79 25.77 7.75
N GLN A 208 3.84 24.65 8.48
CA GLN A 208 3.30 23.35 8.07
C GLN A 208 2.24 22.89 9.07
N SER A 209 1.13 22.39 8.55
CA SER A 209 0.16 21.58 9.29
C SER A 209 -0.03 20.23 8.59
N ASN A 210 -0.26 19.17 9.35
CA ASN A 210 -0.59 17.86 8.82
C ASN A 210 -2.02 17.47 9.18
N TYR A 211 -2.66 16.73 8.30
CA TYR A 211 -3.96 16.11 8.52
C TYR A 211 -3.82 14.62 8.33
N TYR A 212 -4.31 13.86 9.31
CA TYR A 212 -4.30 12.40 9.26
C TYR A 212 -5.73 11.90 9.13
N ILE A 213 -6.02 11.33 7.97
CA ILE A 213 -7.31 10.70 7.68
C ILE A 213 -7.26 9.27 8.18
N LYS A 214 -8.14 8.93 9.13
CA LYS A 214 -8.17 7.61 9.81
C LYS A 214 -9.57 7.03 9.78
N LEU A 215 -9.69 5.72 9.91
CA LEU A 215 -10.99 5.10 10.18
C LEU A 215 -11.48 5.46 11.59
N LYS A 216 -12.76 5.80 11.71
CA LYS A 216 -13.44 6.01 13.00
C LYS A 216 -13.40 4.72 13.81
N LYS A 217 -13.29 4.85 15.14
CA LYS A 217 -13.34 3.70 16.04
C LYS A 217 -14.64 2.92 15.81
N GLY A 218 -14.53 1.61 15.58
CA GLY A 218 -15.67 0.72 15.34
C GLY A 218 -16.12 0.62 13.87
N TYR A 219 -15.51 1.37 12.95
CA TYR A 219 -15.86 1.33 11.52
C TYR A 219 -14.91 0.47 10.68
N GLY A 220 -13.90 -0.16 11.28
CA GLY A 220 -12.94 -0.96 10.53
C GLY A 220 -11.62 -1.18 11.26
N TYR A 221 -10.63 -1.61 10.49
CA TYR A 221 -9.25 -1.84 10.93
C TYR A 221 -8.32 -0.77 10.35
N ALA A 222 -7.09 -0.69 10.84
CA ALA A 222 -6.18 0.35 10.41
C ALA A 222 -5.94 0.32 8.89
N ILE A 223 -5.76 1.49 8.28
CA ILE A 223 -5.37 1.62 6.87
C ILE A 223 -3.97 1.02 6.66
N LYS A 224 -3.84 0.08 5.72
CA LYS A 224 -2.57 -0.59 5.37
C LYS A 224 -1.82 0.10 4.25
N ASP A 225 -2.53 0.44 3.18
CA ASP A 225 -1.98 1.12 2.01
C ASP A 225 -3.04 2.02 1.38
N ALA A 226 -2.59 3.08 0.71
CA ALA A 226 -3.46 4.01 0.00
C ALA A 226 -2.89 4.39 -1.36
N TYR A 227 -3.80 4.54 -2.31
CA TYR A 227 -3.53 4.90 -3.69
C TYR A 227 -4.17 6.25 -3.95
N VAL A 228 -3.42 7.17 -4.58
CA VAL A 228 -3.76 8.57 -4.77
C VAL A 228 -3.61 8.91 -6.25
N TRP A 229 -4.52 9.70 -6.80
CA TRP A 229 -4.46 10.17 -8.20
C TRP A 229 -5.21 11.48 -8.42
N GLN A 230 -5.03 12.08 -9.60
CA GLN A 230 -5.53 13.41 -10.00
C GLN A 230 -4.94 14.55 -9.15
N THR A 231 -3.64 14.49 -8.93
CA THR A 231 -2.86 15.60 -8.38
C THR A 231 -2.12 16.34 -9.52
N ALA A 232 -1.35 17.37 -9.18
CA ALA A 232 -0.51 18.09 -10.12
C ALA A 232 0.55 17.17 -10.76
N ASN A 233 1.08 16.22 -9.99
CA ASN A 233 2.03 15.22 -10.47
C ASN A 233 1.90 13.93 -9.66
N ASP A 234 1.31 12.90 -10.26
CA ASP A 234 1.05 11.60 -9.63
C ASP A 234 2.23 10.62 -9.72
N ASP A 235 3.10 10.78 -10.73
CA ASP A 235 3.98 9.71 -11.22
C ASP A 235 5.47 9.99 -11.05
N ASP A 236 5.88 11.23 -10.77
CA ASP A 236 7.29 11.59 -10.57
C ASP A 236 7.55 12.08 -9.14
N PRO A 237 7.98 11.16 -8.24
CA PRO A 237 8.35 11.50 -6.87
C PRO A 237 9.49 12.51 -6.75
N SER A 238 10.32 12.70 -7.79
CA SER A 238 11.41 13.68 -7.73
C SER A 238 10.92 15.12 -7.85
N ASN A 239 9.73 15.32 -8.42
CA ASN A 239 9.13 16.63 -8.62
C ASN A 239 8.70 17.26 -7.29
N ILE A 240 8.90 18.58 -7.15
CA ILE A 240 8.50 19.34 -5.95
C ILE A 240 6.99 19.47 -5.79
N GLU A 241 6.24 19.28 -6.87
CA GLU A 241 4.78 19.30 -6.92
C GLU A 241 4.18 17.89 -6.84
N PHE A 242 5.01 16.86 -6.59
CA PHE A 242 4.54 15.48 -6.42
C PHE A 242 3.40 15.42 -5.41
N ARG A 243 2.23 14.96 -5.86
CA ARG A 243 0.99 14.85 -5.08
C ARG A 243 0.40 16.16 -4.54
N ARG A 244 0.86 17.31 -5.03
CA ARG A 244 0.24 18.61 -4.77
C ARG A 244 -1.12 18.67 -5.43
N PHE A 245 -2.15 19.12 -4.74
CA PHE A 245 -3.49 19.20 -5.34
C PHE A 245 -4.13 20.59 -5.22
N SER A 246 -3.44 21.56 -4.62
CA SER A 246 -3.95 22.92 -4.55
C SER A 246 -2.86 23.98 -4.64
N TYR A 247 -3.29 25.17 -5.05
CA TYR A 247 -2.60 26.45 -5.02
C TYR A 247 -3.66 27.49 -4.69
N LEU A 248 -3.77 27.85 -3.41
CA LEU A 248 -4.86 28.68 -2.90
C LEU A 248 -4.28 29.87 -2.15
N ILE A 249 -5.02 30.96 -2.12
CA ILE A 249 -4.63 32.23 -1.53
C ILE A 249 -5.72 32.64 -0.53
N ASP A 250 -5.32 32.95 0.70
CA ASP A 250 -6.21 33.55 1.68
C ASP A 250 -5.43 34.57 2.52
N HIS A 251 -5.97 35.78 2.65
CA HIS A 251 -5.29 36.93 3.26
C HIS A 251 -3.84 37.12 2.72
N ASP A 252 -3.68 37.02 1.40
CA ASP A 252 -2.41 37.05 0.65
C ASP A 252 -1.41 35.92 0.97
N ASN A 253 -1.70 35.00 1.88
CA ASN A 253 -0.84 33.83 2.11
C ASN A 253 -1.11 32.75 1.08
N LEU A 254 -0.04 32.09 0.61
CA LEU A 254 -0.15 30.95 -0.27
C LEU A 254 -0.30 29.66 0.54
N TYR A 255 -1.35 28.90 0.25
CA TYR A 255 -1.63 27.58 0.79
C TYR A 255 -1.43 26.52 -0.27
N LEU A 256 -0.50 25.60 -0.01
CA LEU A 256 -0.25 24.42 -0.85
C LEU A 256 -0.65 23.18 -0.09
N PHE A 257 -1.51 22.35 -0.67
CA PHE A 257 -1.88 21.05 -0.10
C PHE A 257 -1.33 19.90 -0.92
N PHE A 258 -0.89 18.87 -0.22
CA PHE A 258 -0.32 17.64 -0.77
C PHE A 258 -1.00 16.43 -0.13
N ILE A 259 -1.39 15.43 -0.91
CA ILE A 259 -1.94 14.17 -0.39
C ILE A 259 -0.91 13.05 -0.57
N TRP A 260 -0.34 12.56 0.53
CA TRP A 260 0.72 11.56 0.48
C TRP A 260 0.20 10.13 0.49
N GLY A 261 -1.07 9.87 0.80
CA GLY A 261 -1.51 8.48 0.99
C GLY A 261 -0.76 7.83 2.15
N THR A 262 -0.20 6.64 1.92
CA THR A 262 0.74 5.98 2.84
C THR A 262 2.21 6.16 2.45
N TYR A 263 2.52 7.14 1.58
CA TYR A 263 3.89 7.48 1.20
C TYR A 263 4.67 8.02 2.40
N GLN A 264 5.95 7.66 2.48
CA GLN A 264 6.88 8.10 3.50
C GLN A 264 8.22 8.40 2.85
N GLU A 265 8.77 9.57 3.15
CA GLU A 265 10.12 9.97 2.73
C GLU A 265 10.65 11.01 3.71
N GLU A 266 11.90 10.85 4.10
CA GLU A 266 12.60 11.83 4.93
C GLU A 266 13.18 12.94 4.04
N ASN A 267 13.18 14.17 4.56
CA ASN A 267 13.82 15.32 3.91
C ASN A 267 13.36 15.58 2.45
N LYS A 268 12.10 15.26 2.11
CA LYS A 268 11.52 15.52 0.79
C LYS A 268 11.50 17.02 0.51
N TYR A 269 12.06 17.42 -0.63
CA TYR A 269 11.89 18.76 -1.17
C TYR A 269 10.52 18.89 -1.86
N VAL A 270 9.69 19.82 -1.39
CA VAL A 270 8.32 20.05 -1.85
C VAL A 270 8.00 21.54 -1.91
N GLY A 271 7.00 21.92 -2.70
CA GLY A 271 6.53 23.30 -2.75
C GLY A 271 5.88 23.63 -4.08
N TYR A 272 6.21 24.82 -4.60
CA TYR A 272 5.84 25.26 -5.93
C TYR A 272 7.07 25.87 -6.63
N PRO A 273 7.18 25.77 -7.97
CA PRO A 273 8.26 26.42 -8.72
C PRO A 273 8.41 27.90 -8.39
N ASP A 274 9.58 28.46 -8.68
CA ASP A 274 9.85 29.88 -8.43
C ASP A 274 8.83 30.77 -9.17
N ILE A 275 8.36 31.80 -8.48
CA ILE A 275 7.40 32.78 -9.01
C ILE A 275 8.10 34.11 -9.08
N THR A 276 8.10 34.73 -10.27
CA THR A 276 8.69 36.05 -10.49
C THR A 276 7.63 37.03 -10.93
N ASN A 277 7.50 38.13 -10.18
CA ASN A 277 6.68 39.28 -10.56
C ASN A 277 7.55 40.48 -10.87
N ASN A 278 7.24 41.15 -11.98
CA ASN A 278 7.96 42.33 -12.44
C ASN A 278 7.10 43.58 -12.20
N VAL A 279 7.66 44.54 -11.48
CA VAL A 279 7.06 45.87 -11.32
C VAL A 279 7.87 46.85 -12.18
N ILE A 280 7.18 47.48 -13.13
CA ILE A 280 7.76 48.52 -13.98
C ILE A 280 7.61 49.86 -13.25
N GLN A 281 8.73 50.48 -12.91
CA GLN A 281 8.74 51.84 -12.40
C GLN A 281 8.92 52.81 -13.56
N PRO A 282 7.94 53.69 -13.84
CA PRO A 282 8.11 54.72 -14.84
C PRO A 282 9.22 55.67 -14.38
N THR A 283 10.23 55.82 -15.22
CA THR A 283 11.21 56.88 -15.10
C THR A 283 10.76 58.04 -16.01
N GLY A 284 11.19 59.27 -15.73
CA GLY A 284 10.77 60.43 -16.55
C GLY A 284 11.09 60.26 -18.04
N ASP A 285 10.50 61.09 -18.90
CA ASP A 285 10.43 60.93 -20.37
C ASP A 285 11.75 60.58 -21.11
N THR A 286 12.92 60.82 -20.51
CA THR A 286 14.24 60.59 -21.13
C THR A 286 15.02 59.41 -20.53
N SER A 287 14.47 58.69 -19.56
CA SER A 287 15.15 57.56 -18.90
C SER A 287 14.52 56.22 -19.28
N PRO A 288 15.31 55.15 -19.38
CA PRO A 288 14.75 53.82 -19.57
C PRO A 288 13.97 53.38 -18.33
N PRO A 289 12.87 52.61 -18.47
CA PRO A 289 12.10 52.12 -17.34
C PRO A 289 12.96 51.22 -16.46
N LEU A 290 12.76 51.32 -15.15
CA LEU A 290 13.38 50.42 -14.18
C LEU A 290 12.43 49.26 -13.92
N ILE A 291 12.96 48.04 -13.98
CA ILE A 291 12.19 46.84 -13.63
C ILE A 291 12.70 46.34 -12.29
N THR A 292 11.78 46.16 -11.34
CA THR A 292 12.03 45.41 -10.11
C THR A 292 11.39 44.03 -10.26
N ALA A 293 12.22 43.01 -10.45
CA ALA A 293 11.82 41.61 -10.42
C ALA A 293 11.90 41.10 -8.98
N THR A 294 10.80 40.53 -8.48
CA THR A 294 10.77 39.82 -7.20
C THR A 294 10.49 38.35 -7.47
N THR A 295 11.47 37.50 -7.18
CA THR A 295 11.37 36.04 -7.29
C THR A 295 11.17 35.45 -5.90
N ALA A 296 10.16 34.63 -5.72
CA ALA A 296 9.90 33.89 -4.49
C ALA A 296 10.06 32.39 -4.73
N SER A 297 10.72 31.69 -3.82
CA SER A 297 10.91 30.23 -3.86
C SER A 297 10.12 29.56 -2.72
N PRO A 298 8.80 29.35 -2.88
CA PRO A 298 7.94 28.72 -1.86
C PRO A 298 8.16 27.20 -1.80
N GLN A 299 9.38 26.80 -1.45
CA GLN A 299 9.87 25.42 -1.48
C GLN A 299 10.59 25.11 -0.17
N VAL A 300 10.38 23.91 0.37
CA VAL A 300 10.86 23.50 1.69
C VAL A 300 11.20 22.02 1.74
N HIS A 301 12.13 21.66 2.63
CA HIS A 301 12.40 20.27 2.97
C HIS A 301 11.57 19.83 4.18
N LEU A 302 10.75 18.81 3.97
CA LEU A 302 9.87 18.24 4.99
C LEU A 302 10.12 16.75 5.14
N ASP A 303 9.99 16.26 6.36
CA ASP A 303 9.89 14.83 6.60
C ASP A 303 8.42 14.47 6.41
N ILE A 304 8.13 13.71 5.35
CA ILE A 304 6.80 13.13 5.13
C ILE A 304 6.69 11.95 6.07
N LEU A 305 6.52 12.26 7.35
CA LEU A 305 6.32 11.29 8.40
C LEU A 305 4.83 10.98 8.44
N ASN A 306 4.45 9.87 7.82
CA ASN A 306 3.20 9.25 8.19
C ASN A 306 3.41 8.62 9.59
N PRO A 307 2.71 9.09 10.65
CA PRO A 307 2.96 8.72 12.05
C PRO A 307 2.77 7.23 12.36
N GLY A 308 2.36 6.43 11.37
CA GLY A 308 2.41 4.97 11.41
C GLY A 308 1.60 4.34 10.29
N THR A 309 1.48 3.01 10.32
CA THR A 309 0.39 2.34 9.60
C THR A 309 -0.95 2.80 10.19
N GLY A 310 -1.94 3.06 9.34
CA GLY A 310 -3.30 3.35 9.80
C GLY A 310 -3.94 4.63 9.28
N VAL A 311 -3.20 5.46 8.54
CA VAL A 311 -3.71 6.78 8.11
C VAL A 311 -3.32 7.12 6.67
N VAL A 312 -4.14 7.95 6.05
CA VAL A 312 -3.79 8.70 4.83
C VAL A 312 -3.35 10.10 5.25
N SER A 313 -2.12 10.48 4.89
CA SER A 313 -1.55 11.78 5.27
C SER A 313 -1.80 12.85 4.22
N VAL A 314 -2.16 14.04 4.69
CA VAL A 314 -2.24 15.27 3.89
C VAL A 314 -1.42 16.35 4.58
N THR A 315 -0.65 17.13 3.83
CA THR A 315 0.13 18.26 4.35
C THR A 315 -0.39 19.55 3.75
N LYS A 316 -0.50 20.57 4.61
CA LYS A 316 -0.73 21.97 4.21
C LYS A 316 0.50 22.78 4.54
N LEU A 317 1.02 23.49 3.54
CA LEU A 317 2.03 24.53 3.71
C LEU A 317 1.39 25.90 3.55
N CYS A 318 1.79 26.83 4.39
CA CYS A 318 1.40 28.23 4.33
C CYS A 318 2.65 29.08 4.15
N PHE A 319 2.69 29.92 3.12
CA PHE A 319 3.80 30.84 2.83
C PHE A 319 3.31 32.29 2.92
N GLN A 320 3.99 33.08 3.75
CA GLN A 320 3.75 34.52 3.85
C GLN A 320 4.15 35.20 2.54
N PRO A 321 3.35 36.09 1.94
CA PRO A 321 3.70 36.76 0.70
C PRO A 321 4.88 37.73 0.85
N PRO A 322 5.67 37.96 -0.23
CA PRO A 322 6.61 39.07 -0.28
C PRO A 322 5.93 40.45 -0.17
N TYR A 323 4.78 40.59 -0.82
CA TYR A 323 3.87 41.76 -0.78
C TYR A 323 2.45 41.35 -1.21
N ALA A 324 1.45 42.21 -1.01
CA ALA A 324 0.05 41.90 -1.30
C ALA A 324 -0.17 41.48 -2.78
N ALA A 325 -1.06 40.51 -3.01
CA ALA A 325 -1.37 39.95 -4.33
C ALA A 325 -0.17 39.32 -5.10
N PHE A 326 0.93 38.98 -4.43
CA PHE A 326 2.12 38.41 -5.08
C PHE A 326 1.83 37.07 -5.81
N TRP A 327 1.02 36.19 -5.21
CA TRP A 327 0.87 34.80 -5.66
C TRP A 327 0.00 34.61 -6.92
N GLY A 328 -0.68 35.64 -7.41
CA GLY A 328 -1.45 35.54 -8.66
C GLY A 328 -2.74 34.71 -8.55
N SER A 329 -2.97 33.80 -9.50
CA SER A 329 -4.24 33.07 -9.65
C SER A 329 -4.27 31.73 -8.93
N GLU A 330 -5.43 31.41 -8.35
CA GLU A 330 -5.67 30.16 -7.62
C GLU A 330 -6.05 29.00 -8.53
N PHE A 331 -5.76 27.78 -8.08
CA PHE A 331 -6.36 26.57 -8.63
C PHE A 331 -6.43 25.45 -7.58
N SER A 332 -7.40 24.56 -7.75
CA SER A 332 -7.53 23.36 -6.94
C SER A 332 -7.89 22.18 -7.82
N PHE A 333 -7.07 21.16 -7.79
CA PHE A 333 -7.48 19.82 -8.18
C PHE A 333 -8.44 19.26 -7.13
N LYS A 334 -9.14 18.20 -7.48
CA LYS A 334 -10.04 17.48 -6.57
C LYS A 334 -9.61 16.02 -6.58
N PRO A 335 -8.48 15.71 -5.91
CA PRO A 335 -7.80 14.44 -6.05
C PRO A 335 -8.67 13.34 -5.45
N TYR A 336 -8.40 12.13 -5.89
CA TYR A 336 -9.02 10.94 -5.35
C TYR A 336 -8.00 10.09 -4.61
N PHE A 337 -8.50 9.31 -3.67
CA PHE A 337 -7.76 8.18 -3.13
C PHE A 337 -8.69 7.01 -2.82
N TYR A 338 -8.13 5.82 -2.74
CA TYR A 338 -8.74 4.69 -2.05
C TYR A 338 -7.68 4.01 -1.21
N PHE A 339 -8.10 3.23 -0.24
CA PHE A 339 -7.19 2.50 0.62
C PHE A 339 -7.61 1.05 0.80
N HIS A 340 -6.68 0.22 1.26
CA HIS A 340 -6.98 -1.08 1.84
C HIS A 340 -6.72 -1.04 3.34
N ASP A 341 -7.58 -1.67 4.13
CA ASP A 341 -7.30 -1.92 5.54
C ASP A 341 -6.26 -3.06 5.71
N GLU A 342 -5.88 -3.33 6.96
CA GLU A 342 -4.93 -4.39 7.33
C GLU A 342 -5.33 -5.79 6.85
N TYR A 343 -6.61 -6.03 6.56
CA TYR A 343 -7.13 -7.28 6.04
C TYR A 343 -7.38 -7.27 4.52
N GLY A 344 -7.05 -6.15 3.86
CA GLY A 344 -7.18 -6.00 2.42
C GLY A 344 -8.58 -5.57 1.95
N ASN A 345 -9.47 -5.18 2.85
CA ASN A 345 -10.77 -4.63 2.44
C ASN A 345 -10.56 -3.25 1.83
N LYS A 346 -11.13 -3.04 0.65
CA LYS A 346 -10.96 -1.81 -0.12
C LYS A 346 -12.04 -0.79 0.24
N SER A 347 -11.66 0.47 0.39
CA SER A 347 -12.62 1.58 0.45
C SER A 347 -13.25 1.88 -0.91
N ASN A 348 -14.31 2.69 -0.89
CA ASN A 348 -14.71 3.45 -2.07
C ASN A 348 -13.56 4.35 -2.57
N ASN A 349 -13.74 4.86 -3.78
CA ASN A 349 -12.95 6.00 -4.21
C ASN A 349 -13.46 7.23 -3.44
N ILE A 350 -12.56 7.91 -2.76
CA ILE A 350 -12.86 9.05 -1.89
C ILE A 350 -12.20 10.27 -2.48
N ARG A 351 -12.95 11.36 -2.57
CA ARG A 351 -12.49 12.64 -3.12
C ARG A 351 -12.21 13.63 -2.01
N ILE A 352 -11.13 14.40 -2.16
CA ILE A 352 -10.87 15.57 -1.32
C ILE A 352 -11.47 16.81 -1.98
N ILE A 353 -12.28 17.54 -1.23
CA ILE A 353 -12.90 18.79 -1.65
C ILE A 353 -12.44 19.92 -0.73
N MET A 354 -11.75 20.90 -1.30
CA MET A 354 -11.39 22.12 -0.58
C MET A 354 -12.64 22.91 -0.19
N ASN A 355 -12.65 23.40 1.05
CA ASN A 355 -13.70 24.27 1.56
C ASN A 355 -13.51 25.70 1.04
N LYS A 356 -14.57 26.51 1.14
CA LYS A 356 -14.55 27.92 0.68
C LYS A 356 -13.58 28.81 1.46
N ASP A 357 -13.09 28.34 2.61
CA ASP A 357 -12.10 29.05 3.42
C ASP A 357 -10.67 28.90 2.88
N ASN A 358 -10.46 28.11 1.83
CA ASN A 358 -9.15 27.78 1.24
C ASN A 358 -8.13 27.14 2.21
N GLN A 359 -8.54 26.86 3.45
CA GLN A 359 -7.66 26.42 4.54
C GLN A 359 -8.02 25.05 5.09
N SER A 360 -9.22 24.54 4.77
CA SER A 360 -9.69 23.23 5.19
C SER A 360 -10.33 22.45 4.03
N PHE A 361 -10.60 21.17 4.25
CA PHE A 361 -11.22 20.29 3.25
C PHE A 361 -12.17 19.30 3.91
N HIS A 362 -13.03 18.68 3.11
CA HIS A 362 -13.87 17.55 3.49
C HIS A 362 -13.74 16.40 2.49
N LEU A 363 -14.26 15.23 2.89
CA LEU A 363 -14.23 14.00 2.11
C LEU A 363 -15.62 13.66 1.60
N ILE A 364 -15.71 13.18 0.36
CA ILE A 364 -16.94 12.62 -0.21
C ILE A 364 -16.63 11.33 -0.96
N ASP A 365 -17.59 10.40 -1.01
CA ASP A 365 -17.52 9.27 -1.94
C ASP A 365 -17.69 9.74 -3.39
N ALA A 366 -17.02 9.05 -4.31
CA ALA A 366 -16.95 9.38 -5.74
C ALA A 366 -17.72 8.41 -6.63
#